data_AF-A0A1H5RT78-F1
#
_entry.id   AF-A0A1H5RT78-F1
#
_cell.length_a   1.000
_cell.length_b   1.000
_cell.length_c   1.000
_cell.angle_alpha   90.00
_cell.angle_beta   90.00
_cell.angle_gamma   90.00
#
_symmetry.space_group_name_H-M   'P 1'
#
loop_
_entity.id
_entity.type
_entity.pdbx_description
1 polymer ?
#
loop_
_entity_poly.entity_id
_entity_poly.type
_entity_poly.pdbx_seq_one_letter_code
_entity_poly.pdbx_strand_id
1 'polypeptide(L)'
;MRFTILLFLILAPVIACAENLLVNSNKLFNFAEESYPEFFSPANTGTFSLNNYLVRYYPDTGNYLGTVGEDVYAYGDVFNGLLKVGVISNFIALEPDSDELLAQLFGSGQSNVQVYGSGVVISILSDDLDGSRHQRFIIELKSKQTLLIAHNIDLAPRIDGLSLNDKIEFFGEYEWNDKGGVIHWTHDDPEGIHVNGWIFHNNAIYQ
;
A
#
# COMPACT_ATOMS: atom_id res chain seq x y z
N MET A 1 46.04 -18.80 -8.05
CA MET A 1 45.28 -17.73 -7.39
C MET A 1 43.85 -18.20 -7.22
N ARG A 2 43.40 -18.42 -5.97
CA ARG A 2 41.99 -18.76 -5.67
C ARG A 2 41.24 -17.43 -5.52
N PHE A 3 40.30 -17.15 -6.42
CA PHE A 3 39.38 -16.03 -6.28
C PHE A 3 38.29 -16.42 -5.29
N THR A 4 38.34 -15.84 -4.10
CA THR A 4 37.24 -15.86 -3.13
C THR A 4 36.21 -14.85 -3.64
N ILE A 5 35.10 -15.32 -4.21
CA ILE A 5 33.95 -14.47 -4.54
C ILE A 5 33.25 -14.16 -3.23
N LEU A 6 33.35 -12.91 -2.79
CA LEU A 6 32.58 -12.37 -1.67
C LEU A 6 31.15 -12.14 -2.19
N LEU A 7 30.23 -13.04 -1.85
CA LEU A 7 28.82 -12.89 -2.15
C LEU A 7 28.22 -11.85 -1.19
N PHE A 8 28.07 -10.61 -1.64
CA PHE A 8 27.23 -9.62 -0.95
C PHE A 8 25.77 -10.03 -1.17
N LEU A 9 25.15 -10.69 -0.17
CA LEU A 9 23.71 -10.83 -0.09
C LEU A 9 23.10 -9.44 0.16
N ILE A 10 22.55 -8.83 -0.88
CA ILE A 10 21.74 -7.61 -0.75
C ILE A 10 20.39 -8.06 -0.17
N LEU A 11 20.28 -8.06 1.16
CA LEU A 11 19.11 -8.50 1.94
C LEU A 11 18.03 -7.41 2.07
N ALA A 12 17.93 -6.51 1.08
CA ALA A 12 17.11 -5.30 1.16
C ALA A 12 15.79 -5.27 0.36
N PRO A 13 15.18 -6.36 -0.19
CA PRO A 13 13.87 -6.27 -0.86
C PRO A 13 12.67 -6.47 0.10
N VAL A 14 12.86 -7.00 1.31
CA VAL A 14 11.75 -7.42 2.20
C VAL A 14 11.26 -6.30 3.14
N ILE A 15 12.09 -5.30 3.42
CA ILE A 15 11.89 -4.40 4.58
C ILE A 15 10.79 -3.36 4.32
N ALA A 16 10.76 -2.63 3.19
CA ALA A 16 9.80 -1.52 3.06
C ALA A 16 8.37 -1.93 2.62
N CYS A 17 8.18 -3.05 1.89
CA CYS A 17 6.86 -3.69 1.79
C CYS A 17 6.32 -4.08 3.17
N ALA A 18 7.22 -4.52 4.07
CA ALA A 18 6.86 -4.86 5.43
C ALA A 18 6.55 -3.63 6.28
N GLU A 19 7.09 -2.44 5.98
CA GLU A 19 6.83 -1.21 6.74
C GLU A 19 5.43 -0.61 6.48
N ASN A 20 4.95 -0.54 5.22
CA ASN A 20 3.57 -0.09 4.94
C ASN A 20 2.54 -1.08 5.49
N LEU A 21 2.78 -2.38 5.28
CA LEU A 21 1.97 -3.43 5.91
C LEU A 21 1.98 -3.24 7.44
N LEU A 22 3.13 -2.90 8.04
CA LEU A 22 3.24 -2.69 9.48
C LEU A 22 2.39 -1.54 10.01
N VAL A 23 2.28 -0.40 9.31
CA VAL A 23 1.46 0.73 9.78
C VAL A 23 -0.02 0.38 9.77
N ASN A 24 -0.53 -0.13 8.65
CA ASN A 24 -1.94 -0.51 8.54
C ASN A 24 -2.30 -1.70 9.43
N SER A 25 -1.41 -2.68 9.55
CA SER A 25 -1.58 -3.80 10.48
C SER A 25 -1.55 -3.36 11.93
N ASN A 26 -0.66 -2.44 12.33
CA ASN A 26 -0.64 -1.89 13.68
C ASN A 26 -1.92 -1.12 14.00
N LYS A 27 -2.44 -0.32 13.05
CA LYS A 27 -3.70 0.39 13.22
C LYS A 27 -4.87 -0.59 13.41
N LEU A 28 -4.92 -1.65 12.62
CA LEU A 28 -5.90 -2.73 12.77
C LEU A 28 -5.76 -3.43 14.13
N PHE A 29 -4.54 -3.77 14.55
CA PHE A 29 -4.31 -4.46 15.80
C PHE A 29 -4.70 -3.61 17.01
N ASN A 30 -4.39 -2.31 16.99
CA ASN A 30 -4.83 -1.37 18.01
C ASN A 30 -6.36 -1.25 18.06
N PHE A 31 -7.02 -1.18 16.89
CA PHE A 31 -8.48 -1.20 16.80
C PHE A 31 -9.07 -2.48 17.42
N ALA A 32 -8.46 -3.64 17.17
CA ALA A 32 -8.93 -4.91 17.71
C ALA A 32 -8.74 -5.00 19.24
N GLU A 33 -7.63 -4.51 19.77
CA GLU A 33 -7.37 -4.39 21.22
C GLU A 33 -8.42 -3.49 21.91
N GLU A 34 -8.79 -2.38 21.29
CA GLU A 34 -9.78 -1.44 21.84
C GLU A 34 -11.22 -1.95 21.73
N SER A 35 -11.56 -2.55 20.59
CA SER A 35 -12.94 -2.94 20.27
C SER A 35 -13.32 -4.32 20.80
N TYR A 36 -12.35 -5.20 20.98
CA TYR A 36 -12.56 -6.61 21.34
C TYR A 36 -11.54 -7.12 22.38
N PRO A 37 -11.42 -6.45 23.55
CA PRO A 37 -10.44 -6.82 24.57
C PRO A 37 -10.62 -8.23 25.14
N GLU A 38 -11.83 -8.80 25.07
CA GLU A 38 -12.11 -10.18 25.47
C GLU A 38 -11.39 -11.22 24.60
N PHE A 39 -11.01 -10.85 23.37
CA PHE A 39 -10.25 -11.70 22.45
C PHE A 39 -8.79 -11.26 22.35
N PHE A 40 -8.48 -9.98 22.53
CA PHE A 40 -7.15 -9.41 22.27
C PHE A 40 -6.63 -8.61 23.48
N SER A 41 -6.23 -9.32 24.55
CA SER A 41 -5.66 -8.74 25.78
C SER A 41 -4.31 -9.38 26.16
N PRO A 42 -3.36 -8.63 26.73
CA PRO A 42 -3.41 -7.19 27.02
C PRO A 42 -3.27 -6.34 25.75
N ALA A 43 -3.65 -5.06 25.83
CA ALA A 43 -3.41 -4.11 24.75
C ALA A 43 -1.92 -3.69 24.68
N ASN A 44 -1.51 -3.08 23.57
CA ASN A 44 -0.16 -2.61 23.27
C ASN A 44 0.89 -3.73 23.24
N THR A 45 0.52 -4.89 22.70
CA THR A 45 1.50 -5.96 22.47
C THR A 45 2.39 -5.63 21.27
N GLY A 46 3.62 -6.15 21.27
CA GLY A 46 4.56 -5.91 20.18
C GLY A 46 4.18 -6.70 18.92
N THR A 47 4.24 -6.04 17.76
CA THR A 47 4.11 -6.70 16.46
C THR A 47 5.42 -7.33 16.05
N PHE A 48 5.38 -8.58 15.58
CA PHE A 48 6.54 -9.30 15.07
C PHE A 48 6.18 -10.05 13.78
N SER A 49 7.19 -10.39 12.98
CA SER A 49 7.00 -11.19 11.78
C SER A 49 7.05 -12.68 12.10
N LEU A 50 6.06 -13.43 11.61
CA LEU A 50 6.01 -14.88 11.66
C LEU A 50 5.84 -15.42 10.24
N ASN A 51 6.92 -15.93 9.64
CA ASN A 51 7.00 -16.20 8.21
C ASN A 51 6.66 -14.92 7.40
N ASN A 52 5.59 -14.95 6.61
CA ASN A 52 5.08 -13.82 5.83
C ASN A 52 3.96 -13.03 6.54
N TYR A 53 3.61 -13.38 7.78
CA TYR A 53 2.60 -12.67 8.54
C TYR A 53 3.23 -11.60 9.43
N LEU A 54 2.58 -10.45 9.55
CA LEU A 54 2.75 -9.57 10.72
C LEU A 54 1.74 -9.98 11.77
N VAL A 55 2.19 -10.18 13.01
CA VAL A 55 1.39 -10.82 14.06
C VAL A 55 1.58 -10.13 15.41
N ARG A 56 0.51 -10.06 16.19
CA ARG A 56 0.53 -9.85 17.65
C ARG A 56 0.02 -11.08 18.38
N TYR A 57 0.67 -11.39 19.50
CA TYR A 57 0.24 -12.44 20.42
C TYR A 57 -0.27 -11.81 21.71
N TYR A 58 -1.44 -12.28 22.15
CA TYR A 58 -2.18 -11.76 23.29
C TYR A 58 -2.14 -12.78 24.44
N PRO A 59 -1.17 -12.67 25.37
CA PRO A 59 -0.95 -13.69 26.40
C PRO A 59 -2.10 -13.90 27.39
N ASP A 60 -2.97 -12.91 27.64
CA ASP A 60 -4.08 -13.10 28.59
C ASP A 60 -5.20 -13.95 27.99
N THR A 61 -5.36 -13.90 26.66
CA THR A 61 -6.42 -14.62 25.92
C THR A 61 -5.89 -15.83 25.16
N GLY A 62 -4.57 -15.96 25.02
CA GLY A 62 -3.93 -17.03 24.25
C GLY A 62 -4.14 -16.92 22.74
N ASN A 63 -4.60 -15.77 22.24
CA ASN A 63 -4.94 -15.56 20.85
C ASN A 63 -3.83 -14.83 20.08
N TYR A 64 -3.84 -15.00 18.77
CA TYR A 64 -3.04 -14.24 17.83
C TYR A 64 -3.96 -13.46 16.88
N LEU A 65 -3.52 -12.27 16.49
CA LEU A 65 -4.09 -11.53 15.38
C LEU A 65 -2.96 -11.22 14.41
N GLY A 66 -3.20 -11.47 13.12
CA GLY A 66 -2.18 -11.32 12.11
C GLY A 66 -2.72 -10.84 10.78
N THR A 67 -1.80 -10.39 9.94
CA THR A 67 -2.07 -9.90 8.58
C THR A 67 -1.05 -10.44 7.60
N VAL A 68 -1.46 -10.70 6.37
CA VAL A 68 -0.57 -11.01 5.24
C VAL A 68 -1.17 -10.40 3.97
N GLY A 69 -0.43 -9.49 3.34
CA GLY A 69 -1.05 -8.58 2.38
C GLY A 69 -2.23 -7.85 3.03
N GLU A 70 -3.38 -7.82 2.39
CA GLU A 70 -4.58 -7.19 2.95
C GLU A 70 -5.40 -8.12 3.85
N ASP A 71 -5.09 -9.42 3.86
CA ASP A 71 -5.89 -10.40 4.58
C ASP A 71 -5.63 -10.33 6.10
N VAL A 72 -6.70 -10.46 6.88
CA VAL A 72 -6.66 -10.49 8.34
C VAL A 72 -7.02 -11.89 8.84
N TYR A 73 -6.22 -12.39 9.77
CA TYR A 73 -6.38 -13.70 10.39
C TYR A 73 -6.38 -13.59 11.91
N ALA A 74 -7.31 -14.26 12.56
CA ALA A 74 -7.27 -14.53 13.99
C ALA A 74 -6.93 -16.01 14.21
N TYR A 75 -6.16 -16.31 15.26
CA TYR A 75 -5.84 -17.69 15.64
C TYR A 75 -5.98 -17.88 17.14
N GLY A 76 -6.59 -18.99 17.55
CA GLY A 76 -6.76 -19.36 18.94
C GLY A 76 -7.87 -20.40 19.11
N ASP A 77 -7.97 -20.99 20.30
CA ASP A 77 -8.96 -22.03 20.59
C ASP A 77 -10.39 -21.52 20.38
N VAL A 78 -10.65 -20.26 20.75
CA VAL A 78 -11.96 -19.60 20.57
C VAL A 78 -12.35 -19.42 19.09
N PHE A 79 -11.37 -19.43 18.19
CA PHE A 79 -11.57 -19.32 16.74
C PHE A 79 -11.53 -20.68 16.03
N ASN A 80 -11.45 -21.80 16.78
CA ASN A 80 -11.22 -23.15 16.25
C ASN A 80 -9.97 -23.25 15.36
N GLY A 81 -8.87 -22.60 15.78
CA GLY A 81 -7.62 -22.55 15.04
C GLY A 81 -7.52 -21.29 14.18
N LEU A 82 -6.96 -21.40 12.97
CA LEU A 82 -6.73 -20.26 12.07
C LEU A 82 -8.01 -19.88 11.34
N LEU A 83 -8.48 -18.65 11.55
CA LEU A 83 -9.66 -18.10 10.93
C LEU A 83 -9.30 -16.84 10.13
N LYS A 84 -9.61 -16.83 8.83
CA LYS A 84 -9.60 -15.60 8.03
C LYS A 84 -10.83 -14.78 8.41
N VAL A 85 -10.62 -13.61 9.03
CA VAL A 85 -11.71 -12.76 9.56
C VAL A 85 -12.13 -11.67 8.58
N GLY A 86 -11.29 -11.33 7.59
CA GLY A 86 -11.61 -10.35 6.57
C GLY A 86 -10.37 -9.80 5.89
N VAL A 87 -10.49 -8.57 5.37
CA VAL A 87 -9.38 -7.74 4.89
C VAL A 87 -9.26 -6.48 5.74
N ILE A 88 -8.08 -5.83 5.78
CA ILE A 88 -7.81 -4.68 6.68
C ILE A 88 -8.86 -3.57 6.50
N SER A 89 -9.22 -3.27 5.24
CA SER A 89 -10.17 -2.22 4.87
C SER A 89 -11.62 -2.48 5.35
N ASN A 90 -11.95 -3.69 5.78
CA ASN A 90 -13.25 -4.00 6.40
C ASN A 90 -13.37 -3.42 7.82
N PHE A 91 -12.23 -3.17 8.49
CA PHE A 91 -12.19 -2.83 9.91
C PHE A 91 -11.71 -1.40 10.17
N ILE A 92 -10.78 -0.90 9.34
CA ILE A 92 -10.18 0.42 9.52
C ILE A 92 -10.05 1.15 8.18
N ALA A 93 -10.04 2.48 8.24
CA ALA A 93 -9.55 3.28 7.12
C ALA A 93 -8.03 3.09 6.99
N LEU A 94 -7.55 2.76 5.79
CA LEU A 94 -6.13 2.62 5.52
C LEU A 94 -5.44 3.99 5.63
N GLU A 95 -4.20 3.99 6.12
CA GLU A 95 -3.30 5.15 6.06
C GLU A 95 -2.44 5.08 4.80
N PRO A 96 -2.33 6.18 4.02
CA PRO A 96 -1.47 6.24 2.86
C PRO A 96 -0.01 6.34 3.31
N ASP A 97 0.74 5.24 3.18
CA ASP A 97 2.11 5.18 3.70
C ASP A 97 3.08 4.39 2.80
N SER A 98 2.79 4.30 1.50
CA SER A 98 3.72 3.70 0.53
C SER A 98 4.98 4.53 0.25
N ASP A 99 5.26 5.64 0.96
CA ASP A 99 6.38 6.52 0.62
C ASP A 99 7.74 5.80 0.66
N GLU A 100 8.01 5.09 1.75
CA GLU A 100 9.25 4.32 1.91
C GLU A 100 9.30 3.12 0.97
N LEU A 101 8.16 2.45 0.78
CA LEU A 101 8.01 1.38 -0.20
C LEU A 101 8.36 1.88 -1.60
N LEU A 102 7.83 3.02 -2.03
CA LEU A 102 8.07 3.61 -3.34
C LEU A 102 9.54 3.99 -3.54
N ALA A 103 10.20 4.52 -2.50
CA ALA A 103 11.64 4.79 -2.52
C ALA A 103 12.46 3.52 -2.70
N GLN A 104 12.06 2.43 -2.04
CA GLN A 104 12.70 1.12 -2.18
C GLN A 104 12.49 0.52 -3.57
N LEU A 105 11.26 0.53 -4.09
CA LEU A 105 10.94 0.02 -5.42
C LEU A 105 11.73 0.80 -6.50
N PHE A 106 11.84 2.11 -6.34
CA PHE A 106 12.68 2.94 -7.20
C PHE A 106 14.16 2.58 -7.12
N GLY A 107 14.72 2.47 -5.90
CA GLY A 107 16.12 2.12 -5.69
C GLY A 107 16.49 0.71 -6.13
N SER A 108 15.52 -0.20 -6.23
CA SER A 108 15.72 -1.61 -6.61
C SER A 108 15.25 -1.96 -8.02
N GLY A 109 14.64 -1.02 -8.77
CA GLY A 109 14.21 -1.27 -10.14
C GLY A 109 12.98 -2.16 -10.27
N GLN A 110 12.09 -2.19 -9.26
CA GLN A 110 10.94 -3.11 -9.21
C GLN A 110 9.66 -2.47 -9.73
N SER A 111 8.84 -3.26 -10.43
CA SER A 111 7.59 -2.87 -11.11
C SER A 111 6.45 -3.83 -10.74
N ASN A 112 5.23 -3.58 -11.23
CA ASN A 112 4.02 -4.39 -11.01
C ASN A 112 3.66 -4.55 -9.52
N VAL A 113 3.72 -3.44 -8.78
CA VAL A 113 3.41 -3.43 -7.34
C VAL A 113 2.23 -2.51 -7.07
N GLN A 114 1.13 -3.06 -6.56
CA GLN A 114 -0.01 -2.28 -6.09
C GLN A 114 0.37 -1.49 -4.83
N VAL A 115 0.10 -0.19 -4.83
CA VAL A 115 0.48 0.73 -3.76
C VAL A 115 -0.65 1.67 -3.38
N TYR A 116 -0.77 1.95 -2.08
CA TYR A 116 -1.61 3.02 -1.55
C TYR A 116 -0.72 4.16 -1.01
N GLY A 117 -0.70 5.29 -1.71
CA GLY A 117 0.20 6.39 -1.41
C GLY A 117 -0.51 7.75 -1.38
N SER A 118 0.25 8.77 -0.99
CA SER A 118 -0.19 10.17 -1.07
C SER A 118 0.96 11.06 -1.50
N GLY A 119 0.65 12.17 -2.16
CA GLY A 119 1.65 13.13 -2.59
C GLY A 119 1.04 14.48 -2.92
N VAL A 120 1.91 15.44 -3.20
CA VAL A 120 1.52 16.82 -3.55
C VAL A 120 1.74 17.04 -5.04
N VAL A 121 0.74 17.55 -5.76
CA VAL A 121 0.85 17.85 -7.19
C VAL A 121 1.85 18.98 -7.42
N ILE A 122 2.92 18.69 -8.15
CA ILE A 122 3.98 19.66 -8.48
C ILE A 122 4.02 20.04 -9.97
N SER A 123 3.33 19.29 -10.84
CA SER A 123 3.21 19.62 -12.26
C SER A 123 1.93 19.01 -12.84
N ILE A 124 1.25 19.76 -13.71
CA ILE A 124 0.11 19.26 -14.49
C ILE A 124 0.56 19.24 -15.96
N LEU A 125 0.43 18.09 -16.61
CA LEU A 125 0.86 17.88 -17.99
C LEU A 125 -0.36 17.87 -18.91
N SER A 126 -0.12 18.02 -20.22
CA SER A 126 -1.17 17.76 -21.20
C SER A 126 -1.61 16.30 -21.12
N ASP A 127 -2.92 16.06 -21.25
CA ASP A 127 -3.47 14.72 -21.37
C ASP A 127 -2.77 13.97 -22.52
N ASP A 128 -2.53 12.68 -22.30
CA ASP A 128 -2.14 11.77 -23.36
C ASP A 128 -3.39 11.29 -24.09
N LEU A 129 -3.40 11.43 -25.41
CA LEU A 129 -4.54 11.12 -26.26
C LEU A 129 -4.21 10.04 -27.30
N ASP A 130 -3.01 9.47 -27.26
CA ASP A 130 -2.63 8.35 -28.12
C ASP A 130 -2.98 7.01 -27.43
N GLY A 131 -3.71 6.15 -28.14
CA GLY A 131 -4.29 4.94 -27.53
C GLY A 131 -5.35 5.26 -26.47
N SER A 132 -5.30 4.57 -25.32
CA SER A 132 -6.17 4.89 -24.17
C SER A 132 -5.79 6.25 -23.61
N ARG A 133 -6.77 7.10 -23.37
CA ARG A 133 -6.56 8.49 -22.94
C ARG A 133 -6.17 8.54 -21.48
N HIS A 134 -5.17 9.33 -21.14
CA HIS A 134 -4.70 9.50 -19.76
C HIS A 134 -4.58 10.97 -19.37
N GLN A 135 -5.16 11.34 -18.23
CA GLN A 135 -4.77 12.56 -17.54
C GLN A 135 -3.40 12.33 -16.88
N ARG A 136 -2.49 13.29 -17.05
CA ARG A 136 -1.10 13.17 -16.56
C ARG A 136 -0.71 14.33 -15.67
N PHE A 137 -0.12 14.01 -14.54
CA PHE A 137 0.43 15.00 -13.62
C PHE A 137 1.54 14.38 -12.77
N ILE A 138 2.40 15.21 -12.20
CA ILE A 138 3.51 14.78 -11.37
C ILE A 138 3.20 15.12 -9.92
N ILE A 139 3.38 14.15 -9.03
CA ILE A 139 3.33 14.37 -7.59
C ILE A 139 4.74 14.26 -6.98
N GLU A 140 4.97 14.97 -5.88
CA GLU A 140 6.12 14.81 -5.00
C GLU A 140 5.68 14.08 -3.72
N LEU A 141 6.40 13.03 -3.38
CA LEU A 141 6.26 12.27 -2.15
C LEU A 141 7.00 12.97 -0.99
N LYS A 142 6.75 12.57 0.27
CA LYS A 142 7.48 13.10 1.45
C LYS A 142 8.98 12.85 1.32
N SER A 143 9.40 11.71 0.77
CA SER A 143 10.81 11.38 0.45
C SER A 143 11.46 12.24 -0.61
N LYS A 144 10.71 13.12 -1.29
CA LYS A 144 11.14 13.92 -2.46
C LYS A 144 11.29 13.13 -3.76
N GLN A 145 10.96 11.84 -3.77
CA GLN A 145 10.73 11.12 -5.02
C GLN A 145 9.53 11.72 -5.76
N THR A 146 9.63 11.79 -7.08
CA THR A 146 8.53 12.24 -7.94
C THR A 146 7.92 11.06 -8.67
N LEU A 147 6.60 11.06 -8.80
CA LEU A 147 5.85 10.06 -9.56
C LEU A 147 5.04 10.72 -10.66
N LEU A 148 5.02 10.12 -11.84
CA LEU A 148 4.02 10.42 -12.86
C LEU A 148 2.73 9.67 -12.52
N ILE A 149 1.61 10.37 -12.37
CA ILE A 149 0.29 9.76 -12.36
C ILE A 149 -0.22 9.69 -13.80
N ALA A 150 -0.55 8.48 -14.26
CA ALA A 150 -1.20 8.22 -15.54
C ALA A 150 -2.61 7.68 -15.28
N HIS A 151 -3.57 8.58 -15.14
CA HIS A 151 -4.96 8.24 -14.81
C HIS A 151 -5.77 8.05 -16.09
N ASN A 152 -6.26 6.83 -16.33
CA ASN A 152 -7.00 6.51 -17.55
C ASN A 152 -8.40 7.14 -17.54
N ILE A 153 -8.60 8.14 -18.40
CA ILE A 153 -9.84 8.92 -18.49
C ILE A 153 -10.85 8.36 -19.50
N ASP A 154 -10.58 7.18 -20.07
CA ASP A 154 -11.59 6.37 -20.74
C ASP A 154 -12.39 5.53 -19.74
N LEU A 155 -11.77 5.16 -18.62
CA LEU A 155 -12.36 4.27 -17.62
C LEU A 155 -12.87 5.02 -16.38
N ALA A 156 -12.22 6.12 -16.01
CA ALA A 156 -12.60 6.96 -14.88
C ALA A 156 -12.82 8.43 -15.30
N PRO A 157 -13.57 9.25 -14.54
CA PRO A 157 -13.70 10.67 -14.83
C PRO A 157 -12.36 11.42 -14.68
N ARG A 158 -12.07 12.34 -15.61
CA ARG A 158 -10.96 13.29 -15.48
C ARG A 158 -11.12 14.16 -14.23
N ILE A 159 -10.02 14.44 -13.54
CA ILE A 159 -9.98 15.35 -12.38
C ILE A 159 -9.87 16.79 -12.87
N ASP A 160 -11.01 17.41 -13.20
CA ASP A 160 -11.03 18.78 -13.74
C ASP A 160 -10.62 19.86 -12.73
N GLY A 161 -10.82 19.60 -11.43
CA GLY A 161 -10.46 20.53 -10.35
C GLY A 161 -9.01 20.45 -9.87
N LEU A 162 -8.16 19.63 -10.50
CA LEU A 162 -6.78 19.40 -10.06
C LEU A 162 -5.92 20.65 -10.23
N SER A 163 -5.22 21.06 -9.16
CA SER A 163 -4.36 22.24 -9.13
C SER A 163 -2.98 21.94 -8.54
N LEU A 164 -2.00 22.81 -8.82
CA LEU A 164 -0.68 22.72 -8.19
C LEU A 164 -0.81 22.89 -6.67
N ASN A 165 -0.01 22.13 -5.93
CA ASN A 165 0.01 22.02 -4.47
C ASN A 165 -1.18 21.29 -3.85
N ASP A 166 -2.09 20.75 -4.66
CA ASP A 166 -3.12 19.87 -4.14
C ASP A 166 -2.48 18.60 -3.58
N LYS A 167 -2.97 18.17 -2.41
CA LYS A 167 -2.68 16.82 -1.91
C LYS A 167 -3.66 15.85 -2.54
N ILE A 168 -3.14 14.74 -3.05
CA ILE A 168 -3.93 13.61 -3.51
C ILE A 168 -3.53 12.34 -2.78
N GLU A 169 -4.47 11.42 -2.67
CA GLU A 169 -4.24 10.04 -2.27
C GLU A 169 -4.54 9.15 -3.48
N PHE A 170 -3.82 8.06 -3.64
CA PHE A 170 -3.97 7.19 -4.80
C PHE A 170 -3.81 5.73 -4.41
N PHE A 171 -4.62 4.87 -5.00
CA PHE A 171 -4.41 3.44 -5.02
C PHE A 171 -4.25 2.99 -6.47
N GLY A 172 -3.12 2.40 -6.80
CA GLY A 172 -2.81 2.00 -8.17
C GLY A 172 -1.55 1.16 -8.23
N GLU A 173 -1.18 0.72 -9.42
CA GLU A 173 0.03 -0.05 -9.65
C GLU A 173 1.22 0.87 -9.96
N TYR A 174 2.36 0.58 -9.35
CA TYR A 174 3.63 1.25 -9.58
C TYR A 174 4.46 0.55 -10.66
N GLU A 175 4.92 1.35 -11.63
CA GLU A 175 5.85 0.96 -12.67
C GLU A 175 7.15 1.77 -12.61
N TRP A 176 8.28 1.08 -12.63
CA TRP A 176 9.59 1.71 -12.53
C TRP A 176 9.98 2.44 -13.83
N ASN A 177 10.60 3.60 -13.68
CA ASN A 177 11.40 4.27 -14.72
C ASN A 177 12.53 5.09 -14.07
N ASP A 178 13.45 5.62 -14.88
CA ASP A 178 14.58 6.43 -14.41
C ASP A 178 14.21 7.84 -13.90
N LYS A 179 12.91 8.19 -13.91
CA LYS A 179 12.35 9.48 -13.48
C LYS A 179 11.53 9.39 -12.18
N GLY A 180 11.66 8.29 -11.45
CA GLY A 180 11.00 8.07 -10.17
C GLY A 180 9.81 7.12 -10.22
N GLY A 181 9.31 6.77 -11.41
CA GLY A 181 8.24 5.81 -11.62
C GLY A 181 6.89 6.42 -12.04
N VAL A 182 5.96 5.53 -12.39
CA VAL A 182 4.60 5.84 -12.84
C VAL A 182 3.61 5.13 -11.94
N ILE A 183 2.51 5.79 -11.60
CA ILE A 183 1.31 5.15 -11.07
C ILE A 183 0.26 5.10 -12.16
N HIS A 184 -0.21 3.89 -12.46
CA HIS A 184 -1.34 3.63 -13.36
C HIS A 184 -2.35 2.70 -12.67
N TRP A 185 -3.34 2.17 -13.40
CA TRP A 185 -4.44 1.37 -12.82
C TRP A 185 -5.13 2.07 -11.65
N THR A 186 -5.40 3.36 -11.79
CA THR A 186 -6.11 4.19 -10.79
C THR A 186 -7.61 4.28 -11.08
N HIS A 187 -8.20 3.16 -11.50
CA HIS A 187 -9.60 3.03 -11.86
C HIS A 187 -10.12 1.64 -11.54
N ASP A 188 -11.44 1.44 -11.55
CA ASP A 188 -12.00 0.10 -11.47
C ASP A 188 -11.61 -0.72 -12.71
N ASP A 189 -11.30 -2.01 -12.55
CA ASP A 189 -11.14 -2.92 -13.68
C ASP A 189 -12.48 -3.61 -14.00
N PRO A 190 -13.17 -3.26 -15.10
CA PRO A 190 -14.47 -3.82 -15.43
C PRO A 190 -14.44 -5.34 -15.68
N GLU A 191 -13.28 -5.87 -16.06
CA GLU A 191 -13.11 -7.31 -16.34
C GLU A 191 -12.73 -8.10 -15.08
N GLY A 192 -12.31 -7.43 -14.00
CA GLY A 192 -11.92 -8.05 -12.73
C GLY A 192 -10.69 -8.96 -12.83
N ILE A 193 -9.81 -8.68 -13.79
CA ILE A 193 -8.55 -9.39 -14.04
C ILE A 193 -7.40 -8.75 -13.25
N HIS A 194 -7.46 -7.44 -13.04
CA HIS A 194 -6.51 -6.62 -12.30
C HIS A 194 -7.14 -6.09 -11.00
N VAL A 195 -6.30 -5.73 -10.03
CA VAL A 195 -6.75 -5.04 -8.81
C VAL A 195 -7.27 -3.64 -9.18
N ASN A 196 -8.45 -3.28 -8.68
CA ASN A 196 -9.02 -1.94 -8.86
C ASN A 196 -8.12 -0.88 -8.22
N GLY A 197 -8.20 0.34 -8.73
CA GLY A 197 -7.56 1.51 -8.15
C GLY A 197 -8.44 2.74 -8.18
N TRP A 198 -7.88 3.84 -7.67
CA TRP A 198 -8.59 5.11 -7.56
C TRP A 198 -7.63 6.26 -7.29
N ILE A 199 -8.10 7.49 -7.53
CA ILE A 199 -7.51 8.72 -6.99
C ILE A 199 -8.53 9.39 -6.07
N PHE A 200 -8.09 9.83 -4.90
CA PHE A 200 -8.88 10.64 -3.99
C PHE A 200 -8.36 12.07 -3.97
N HIS A 201 -9.24 13.02 -4.29
CA HIS A 201 -8.95 14.43 -4.34
C HIS A 201 -10.19 15.23 -3.93
N ASN A 202 -10.02 16.22 -3.04
CA ASN A 202 -11.08 17.11 -2.58
C ASN A 202 -12.39 16.39 -2.19
N ASN A 203 -12.28 15.35 -1.36
CA ASN A 203 -13.41 14.55 -0.87
C ASN A 203 -14.18 13.78 -1.95
N ALA A 204 -13.59 13.58 -3.13
CA ALA A 204 -14.12 12.76 -4.21
C ALA A 204 -13.15 11.64 -4.59
N ILE A 205 -13.71 10.47 -4.90
CA ILE A 205 -13.00 9.32 -5.46
C ILE A 205 -13.23 9.33 -6.99
N TYR A 206 -12.16 9.15 -7.74
CA TYR A 206 -12.14 9.01 -9.19
C TYR A 206 -11.67 7.59 -9.52
N GLN A 207 -12.56 6.77 -10.10
CA GLN A 207 -12.31 5.39 -10.50
C GLN A 207 -13.26 4.94 -11.62
#